data_AF-A0A7X7DK24-F1
#
_entry.id   AF-A0A7X7DK24-F1
#
_cell.length_a   1.000
_cell.length_b   1.000
_cell.length_c   1.000
_cell.angle_alpha   90.00
_cell.angle_beta   90.00
_cell.angle_gamma   90.00
#
_symmetry.space_group_name_H-M   'P 1'
#
loop_
_entity.id
_entity.type
_entity.pdbx_description
1 polymer ?
#
loop_
_entity_poly.entity_id
_entity_poly.type
_entity_poly.pdbx_seq_one_letter_code
_entity_poly.pdbx_strand_id
1 'polypeptide(L)'
;MAELGSYRNVFDDPKEFNKLNDLILGAIQQFSDYRQGNLTYGEIMFVLECILDTMRGSSEKDAHAHKGIKGLRDAPTFTTLLSTTSRMIETLLKKGMINSSEEAYILHGEE
;
A
#
# COMPACT_ATOMS: atom_id res chain seq x y z
N MET A 1 -2.36 32.71 8.23
CA MET A 1 -2.17 31.60 7.27
C MET A 1 -1.12 30.69 7.88
N ALA A 2 -1.49 29.46 8.25
CA ALA A 2 -0.52 28.50 8.78
C ALA A 2 0.47 28.16 7.66
N GLU A 3 1.77 28.33 7.92
CA GLU A 3 2.80 27.83 7.03
C GLU A 3 2.57 26.33 6.86
N LEU A 4 2.11 25.94 5.67
CA LEU A 4 2.16 24.54 5.23
C LEU A 4 3.64 24.14 5.37
N GLY A 5 3.95 23.38 6.42
CA GLY A 5 5.30 22.91 6.69
C GLY A 5 5.91 22.37 5.41
N SER A 6 7.07 22.91 5.03
CA SER A 6 7.82 22.54 3.84
C SER A 6 7.78 21.02 3.65
N TYR A 7 7.05 20.56 2.63
CA TYR A 7 7.10 19.17 2.19
C TYR A 7 8.55 18.89 1.81
N ARG A 8 9.28 18.17 2.66
CA ARG A 8 10.63 17.72 2.34
C ARG A 8 10.53 16.56 1.38
N ASN A 9 11.25 16.65 0.27
CA ASN A 9 11.35 15.56 -0.67
C ASN A 9 12.13 14.41 -0.02
N VAL A 10 11.57 13.20 -0.07
CA VAL A 10 12.18 12.00 0.53
C VAL A 10 13.52 11.66 -0.12
N PHE A 11 13.72 12.07 -1.38
CA PHE A 11 14.97 11.88 -2.12
C PHE A 11 16.10 12.81 -1.66
N ASP A 12 15.79 13.86 -0.90
CA ASP A 12 16.78 14.83 -0.41
C ASP A 12 17.40 14.41 0.94
N ASP A 13 16.79 13.46 1.66
CA ASP A 13 17.30 12.90 2.91
C ASP A 13 17.63 11.42 2.75
N PRO A 14 18.92 11.02 2.72
CA PRO A 14 19.32 9.64 2.59
C PRO A 14 18.72 8.70 3.63
N LYS A 15 18.42 9.18 4.85
CA LYS A 15 17.80 8.35 5.89
C LYS A 15 16.34 8.07 5.59
N GLU A 16 15.60 9.06 5.12
CA GLU A 16 14.20 8.88 4.75
C GLU A 16 14.07 8.06 3.45
N PHE A 17 14.97 8.28 2.49
CA PHE A 17 15.07 7.43 1.30
C PHE A 17 15.33 5.96 1.65
N ASN A 18 16.30 5.69 2.54
CA ASN A 18 16.59 4.31 2.97
C ASN A 18 15.40 3.66 3.67
N LYS A 19 14.64 4.39 4.50
CA LYS A 19 13.41 3.87 5.10
C LYS A 19 12.36 3.49 4.06
N LEU A 20 12.19 4.31 3.02
CA LEU A 20 11.27 4.00 1.92
C LEU A 20 11.75 2.77 1.15
N ASN A 21 13.05 2.67 0.88
CA ASN A 21 13.64 1.54 0.20
C ASN A 21 13.46 0.24 1.00
N ASP A 22 13.74 0.26 2.30
CA ASP A 22 13.56 -0.89 3.20
C ASP A 22 12.10 -1.32 3.30
N LEU A 23 11.17 -0.35 3.32
CA LEU A 23 9.73 -0.63 3.31
C LEU A 23 9.32 -1.36 2.02
N ILE A 24 9.76 -0.87 0.86
CA ILE A 24 9.45 -1.47 -0.44
C ILE A 24 10.04 -2.88 -0.55
N LEU A 25 11.33 -3.03 -0.27
CA LEU A 25 12.02 -4.32 -0.37
C LEU A 25 11.46 -5.32 0.65
N GLY A 26 11.16 -4.88 1.87
CA GLY A 26 10.54 -5.72 2.89
C GLY A 26 9.15 -6.21 2.49
N ALA A 27 8.31 -5.34 1.94
CA ALA A 27 6.99 -5.72 1.46
C ALA A 27 7.04 -6.68 0.27
N ILE A 28 7.96 -6.44 -0.68
CA ILE A 28 8.19 -7.34 -1.82
C ILE A 28 8.66 -8.72 -1.31
N GLN A 29 9.58 -8.75 -0.35
CA GLN A 29 10.07 -10.00 0.22
C GLN A 29 8.96 -10.77 0.93
N GLN A 30 8.17 -10.12 1.78
CA GLN A 30 7.04 -10.74 2.45
C GLN A 30 6.01 -11.30 1.47
N PHE A 31 5.75 -10.57 0.38
CA PHE A 31 4.84 -11.02 -0.66
C PHE A 31 5.40 -12.21 -1.45
N SER A 32 6.70 -12.21 -1.75
CA SER A 32 7.40 -13.34 -2.38
C SER A 32 7.40 -14.58 -1.48
N ASP A 33 7.66 -14.42 -0.19
CA ASP A 33 7.64 -15.51 0.80
C ASP A 33 6.25 -16.12 0.91
N TYR A 34 5.20 -15.28 0.92
CA TYR A 34 3.80 -15.72 0.91
C TYR A 34 3.44 -16.50 -0.35
N ARG A 35 3.89 -16.04 -1.52
CA ARG A 35 3.65 -16.71 -2.82
C ARG A 35 4.54 -17.93 -3.02
N GLN A 36 5.52 -18.17 -2.15
CA GLN A 36 6.48 -19.26 -2.23
C GLN A 36 7.16 -19.37 -3.60
N GLY A 37 7.49 -18.24 -4.22
CA GLY A 37 8.01 -18.21 -5.57
C GLY A 37 8.51 -16.86 -6.05
N ASN A 38 9.06 -16.86 -7.26
CA ASN A 38 9.47 -15.64 -7.94
C ASN A 38 8.25 -14.78 -8.27
N LEU A 39 8.35 -13.49 -7.99
CA LEU A 39 7.31 -12.54 -8.33
C LEU A 39 7.40 -12.13 -9.80
N THR A 40 6.24 -12.04 -10.43
CA THR A 40 6.10 -11.42 -11.75
C THR A 40 6.19 -9.90 -11.63
N TYR A 41 6.48 -9.23 -12.73
CA TYR A 41 6.44 -7.76 -12.79
C TYR A 41 5.08 -7.19 -12.37
N GLY A 42 3.97 -7.86 -12.71
CA GLY A 42 2.63 -7.43 -12.31
C GLY A 42 2.42 -7.47 -10.80
N GLU A 43 2.91 -8.52 -10.13
CA GLU A 43 2.84 -8.65 -8.68
C GLU A 43 3.71 -7.62 -7.95
N ILE A 44 4.89 -7.32 -8.48
CA ILE A 44 5.75 -6.26 -7.93
C ILE A 44 5.06 -4.90 -8.07
N MET A 45 4.45 -4.61 -9.23
CA MET A 45 3.69 -3.37 -9.44
C MET A 45 2.50 -3.26 -8.49
N PHE A 46 1.79 -4.36 -8.27
CA PHE A 46 0.68 -4.41 -7.31
C PHE A 46 1.14 -4.07 -5.87
N VAL A 47 2.26 -4.64 -5.42
CA VAL A 47 2.84 -4.33 -4.09
C VAL A 47 3.23 -2.85 -4.00
N LEU A 48 3.86 -2.29 -5.04
CA LEU A 48 4.24 -0.88 -5.08
C LEU A 48 3.02 0.05 -5.03
N GLU A 49 1.97 -0.26 -5.79
CA GLU A 49 0.75 0.54 -5.84
C GLU A 49 0.01 0.53 -4.49
N CYS A 50 -0.01 -0.61 -3.81
CA CYS A 50 -0.53 -0.75 -2.45
C CYS A 50 0.23 0.12 -1.42
N ILE A 51 1.57 0.20 -1.54
CA ILE A 51 2.39 1.07 -0.68
C ILE A 51 2.07 2.54 -0.97
N LEU A 52 1.99 2.93 -2.24
CA LEU A 52 1.67 4.29 -2.65
C LEU A 52 0.28 4.73 -2.17
N ASP A 53 -0.74 3.89 -2.32
CA ASP A 53 -2.11 4.19 -1.87
C ASP A 53 -2.17 4.36 -0.35
N THR A 54 -1.41 3.57 0.40
CA THR A 54 -1.33 3.73 1.85
C THR A 54 -0.62 5.02 2.24
N MET A 55 0.51 5.32 1.62
CA MET A 55 1.24 6.57 1.86
C MET A 55 0.37 7.78 1.53
N ARG A 56 -0.40 7.72 0.45
CA ARG A 56 -1.37 8.74 0.07
C ARG A 56 -2.47 8.89 1.11
N GLY A 57 -3.09 7.79 1.54
CA GLY A 57 -4.14 7.80 2.57
C GLY A 57 -3.66 8.31 3.93
N SER A 58 -2.43 7.99 4.33
CA SER A 58 -1.81 8.53 5.55
C SER A 58 -1.53 10.03 5.43
N SER A 59 -1.03 10.48 4.28
CA SER A 59 -0.74 11.89 4.00
C SER A 59 -2.01 12.74 3.97
N GLU A 60 -3.09 12.24 3.39
CA GLU A 60 -4.40 12.92 3.36
C GLU A 60 -4.97 13.07 4.79
N LYS A 61 -4.88 12.01 5.61
CA LYS A 61 -5.33 12.07 7.02
C LYS A 61 -4.52 13.06 7.85
N ASP A 62 -3.20 13.09 7.68
CA ASP A 62 -2.32 14.02 8.39
C ASP A 62 -2.54 15.48 7.96
N ALA A 63 -2.80 15.72 6.66
CA ALA A 63 -3.17 17.04 6.15
C ALA A 63 -4.49 17.54 6.77
N HIS A 64 -5.50 16.67 6.89
CA HIS A 64 -6.77 16.99 7.52
C HIS A 64 -6.67 17.18 9.04
N ALA A 65 -5.72 16.53 9.72
CA ALA A 65 -5.54 16.61 11.16
C ALA A 65 -4.80 17.87 11.66
N HIS A 66 -4.24 18.69 10.75
CA HIS A 66 -3.41 19.88 11.06
C HIS A 66 -2.24 19.57 12.02
N LYS A 67 -1.87 18.29 12.15
CA LYS A 67 -0.69 17.85 12.89
C LYS A 67 0.43 17.73 11.87
N GLY A 68 1.58 18.35 12.14
CA GLY A 68 2.75 18.25 11.26
C GLY A 68 3.05 16.78 10.96
N ILE A 69 3.24 16.46 9.67
CA ILE A 69 3.51 15.11 9.17
C ILE A 69 4.75 14.56 9.91
N LYS A 70 4.56 13.55 10.77
CA LYS A 70 5.64 12.95 11.58
C LYS A 70 6.20 11.69 10.89
N GLY A 71 6.63 11.82 9.64
CA GLY A 71 7.33 10.76 8.89
C GLY A 71 6.54 9.46 8.68
N LEU A 72 7.23 8.42 8.17
CA LEU A 72 6.71 7.07 7.86
C LEU A 72 6.39 6.24 9.13
N ARG A 73 5.58 6.75 10.05
CA ARG A 73 5.35 6.09 11.35
C ARG A 73 4.43 4.87 11.29
N ASP A 74 3.54 4.81 10.29
CA ASP A 74 2.54 3.74 10.16
C ASP A 74 2.59 3.14 8.75
N ALA A 75 3.61 2.34 8.49
CA ALA A 75 3.66 1.51 7.28
C ALA A 75 2.46 0.53 7.23
N PRO A 76 1.85 0.28 6.06
CA PRO A 76 0.77 -0.70 5.93
C PRO A 76 1.24 -2.08 6.39
N THR A 77 0.48 -2.72 7.27
CA THR A 77 0.66 -4.14 7.57
C THR A 77 -0.03 -4.99 6.51
N PHE A 78 0.39 -6.24 6.33
CA PHE A 78 -0.30 -7.21 5.46
C PHE A 78 -1.82 -7.26 5.72
N THR A 79 -2.24 -7.18 6.98
CA THR A 79 -3.66 -7.14 7.36
C THR A 79 -4.37 -5.89 6.84
N THR A 80 -3.69 -4.74 6.82
CA THR A 80 -4.21 -3.50 6.26
C THR A 80 -4.40 -3.60 4.75
N LEU A 81 -3.45 -4.24 4.07
CA LEU A 81 -3.51 -4.50 2.62
C LEU A 81 -4.67 -5.45 2.29
N LEU A 82 -4.75 -6.60 2.96
CA LEU A 82 -5.81 -7.59 2.77
C LEU A 82 -7.21 -6.99 3.00
N SER A 83 -7.40 -6.23 4.09
CA SER A 83 -8.69 -5.59 4.40
C SER A 83 -9.12 -4.56 3.35
N THR A 84 -8.16 -3.88 2.72
CA THR A 84 -8.44 -2.87 1.69
C THR A 84 -8.79 -3.56 0.38
N THR A 85 -8.03 -4.60 0.01
CA THR A 85 -8.33 -5.44 -1.15
C THR A 85 -9.69 -6.11 -1.03
N SER A 86 -10.05 -6.70 0.11
CA SER A 86 -11.38 -7.30 0.33
C SER A 86 -12.53 -6.30 0.14
N ARG A 87 -12.39 -5.06 0.64
CA ARG A 87 -13.44 -4.04 0.46
C ARG A 87 -13.59 -3.59 -0.99
N MET A 88 -12.48 -3.48 -1.72
CA MET A 88 -12.49 -3.16 -3.14
C MET A 88 -13.16 -4.28 -3.94
N ILE A 89 -12.78 -5.53 -3.69
CA ILE A 89 -13.36 -6.72 -4.33
C ILE A 89 -14.86 -6.83 -4.05
N GLU A 90 -15.28 -6.64 -2.80
CA GLU A 90 -16.70 -6.63 -2.43
C GLU A 90 -17.49 -5.54 -3.20
N THR A 91 -16.88 -4.38 -3.42
CA THR A 91 -17.49 -3.29 -4.20
C THR A 91 -17.62 -3.66 -5.67
N LEU A 92 -16.60 -4.28 -6.26
CA LEU A 92 -16.61 -4.73 -7.65
C LEU A 92 -17.64 -5.84 -7.88
N LEU A 93 -17.75 -6.79 -6.93
CA LEU A 93 -18.76 -7.84 -6.93
C LEU A 93 -20.17 -7.25 -6.86
N LYS A 94 -20.41 -6.33 -5.91
CA LYS A 94 -21.72 -5.64 -5.77
C LYS A 94 -22.10 -4.82 -6.99
N LYS A 95 -21.12 -4.30 -7.74
CA LYS A 95 -21.34 -3.58 -9.00
C LYS A 95 -21.47 -4.52 -10.22
N GLY A 96 -21.34 -5.83 -10.04
CA GLY A 96 -21.39 -6.81 -11.11
C GLY A 96 -20.23 -6.70 -12.10
N MET A 97 -19.12 -6.06 -11.69
CA MET A 97 -17.92 -5.92 -12.50
C MET A 97 -17.06 -7.19 -12.49
N ILE A 98 -17.19 -7.99 -11.43
CA ILE A 98 -16.58 -9.31 -11.27
C ILE A 98 -17.63 -10.29 -10.72
N ASN A 99 -17.40 -11.58 -10.93
CA ASN A 99 -18.19 -12.66 -10.39
C ASN A 99 -17.52 -13.30 -9.14
N SER A 100 -18.25 -14.20 -8.46
CA SER A 100 -17.76 -14.82 -7.22
C SER A 100 -16.55 -15.73 -7.40
N SER A 101 -16.34 -16.32 -8.59
CA SER A 101 -15.12 -17.08 -8.89
C SER A 101 -13.91 -16.14 -9.04
N GLU A 102 -14.09 -14.97 -9.65
CA GLU A 102 -13.03 -13.95 -9.76
C GLU A 102 -12.69 -13.37 -8.38
N GLU A 103 -13.68 -13.16 -7.50
CA GLU A 103 -13.45 -12.80 -6.10
C GLU A 103 -12.60 -13.85 -5.36
N ALA A 104 -12.97 -15.13 -5.45
CA ALA A 104 -12.26 -16.21 -4.77
C ALA A 104 -10.81 -16.35 -5.26
N TYR A 105 -10.60 -16.24 -6.58
CA TYR A 105 -9.26 -16.23 -7.16
C TYR A 105 -8.42 -15.04 -6.68
N ILE A 106 -8.99 -13.83 -6.60
CA ILE A 106 -8.25 -12.64 -6.20
C ILE A 106 -7.95 -12.60 -4.69
N LEU A 107 -8.87 -13.06 -3.84
CA LEU A 107 -8.70 -13.03 -2.38
C LEU A 107 -8.01 -14.25 -1.80
N HIS A 108 -8.18 -15.41 -2.42
CA HIS A 108 -7.77 -16.70 -1.86
C HIS A 108 -6.89 -17.51 -2.81
N GLY A 109 -6.77 -17.12 -4.08
CA GLY A 109 -6.00 -17.87 -5.07
C GLY A 109 -6.63 -19.21 -5.44
N GLU A 110 -7.94 -19.38 -5.20
CA GLU A 110 -8.69 -20.59 -5.56
C GLU A 110 -9.02 -20.57 -7.07
N GLU A 111 -8.76 -21.69 -7.76
CA GLU A 111 -9.15 -21.92 -9.17
C GLU A 111 -10.62 -22.32 -9.32
#